data_AF-A0A6J0NR09-F1
#
_entry.id   AF-A0A6J0NR09-F1
#
_cell.length_a   1.000
_cell.length_b   1.000
_cell.length_c   1.000
_cell.angle_alpha   90.00
_cell.angle_beta   90.00
_cell.angle_gamma   90.00
#
_symmetry.space_group_name_H-M   'P 1'
#
loop_
_entity.id
_entity.type
_entity.pdbx_description
1 polymer ?
#
loop_
_entity_poly.entity_id
_entity_poly.type
_entity_poly.pdbx_seq_one_letter_code
_entity_poly.pdbx_strand_id
1 'polypeptide(L)'
;MSSSLKMPKRKTDRSSVLDKKKHLARLNVSEGGKVLLKRGEGKLERQFRMNCIGCELFVCYRAEESLETASFVYIVDGALSAVAAETNPQDAPVPPCISQLDGGLVQVAIEVEDRAQRSAITRVNADDVRVTIAAPAARGEANNELLEFMGRVLGLRLSQMTLQRGWNSKSKLLVVEDLSARQVYEKLLEAVVP
;
A
#
# COMPACT_ATOMS: atom_id res chain seq x y z
N MET A 1 -14.02 12.40 7.39
CA MET A 1 -12.90 12.25 8.35
C MET A 1 -12.91 10.81 8.84
N SER A 2 -12.17 9.92 8.18
CA SER A 2 -12.07 8.52 8.60
C SER A 2 -11.35 8.48 9.94
N SER A 3 -12.05 8.04 10.99
CA SER A 3 -11.46 7.84 12.32
C SER A 3 -10.33 6.83 12.19
N SER A 4 -9.07 7.31 12.16
CA SER A 4 -7.92 6.45 12.36
C SER A 4 -8.16 5.71 13.68
N LEU A 5 -8.39 4.41 13.60
CA LEU A 5 -8.51 3.53 14.77
C LEU A 5 -7.31 3.81 15.67
N LYS A 6 -7.54 4.49 16.79
CA LYS A 6 -6.47 4.90 17.68
C LYS A 6 -5.97 3.65 18.40
N MET A 7 -4.94 3.02 17.83
CA MET A 7 -4.36 1.80 18.35
C MET A 7 -3.78 2.04 19.75
N PRO A 8 -3.89 1.09 20.69
CA PRO A 8 -3.25 1.19 21.99
C PRO A 8 -1.73 1.38 21.83
N LYS A 9 -1.10 2.19 22.69
CA LYS A 9 0.35 2.37 22.70
C LYS A 9 0.98 1.67 23.90
N ARG A 10 2.14 1.04 23.70
CA ARG A 10 2.95 0.49 24.80
C ARG A 10 3.54 1.61 25.65
N LYS A 11 3.66 1.38 26.96
CA LYS A 11 4.31 2.33 27.88
C LYS A 11 5.84 2.33 27.74
N THR A 12 6.42 1.21 27.33
CA THR A 12 7.87 0.98 27.31
C THR A 12 8.61 1.73 26.22
N ASP A 13 8.00 1.88 25.05
CA ASP A 13 8.63 2.41 23.84
C ASP A 13 7.63 3.11 22.91
N ARG A 14 6.41 3.37 23.39
CA ARG A 14 5.33 4.07 22.67
C ARG A 14 4.87 3.40 21.37
N SER A 15 5.32 2.18 21.09
CA SER A 15 4.92 1.45 19.89
C SER A 15 3.40 1.23 19.88
N SER A 16 2.78 1.38 18.72
CA SER A 16 1.36 1.06 18.52
C SER A 16 1.16 -0.46 18.49
N VAL A 17 0.13 -0.95 19.18
CA VAL A 17 -0.16 -2.39 19.32
C VAL A 17 -1.19 -2.81 18.28
N LEU A 18 -0.78 -3.63 17.32
CA LEU A 18 -1.64 -4.27 16.34
C LEU A 18 -2.04 -5.66 16.81
N ASP A 19 -3.32 -5.84 17.09
CA ASP A 19 -3.92 -7.14 17.40
C ASP A 19 -4.34 -7.84 16.09
N LYS A 20 -3.61 -8.89 15.71
CA LYS A 20 -3.84 -9.64 14.46
C LYS A 20 -5.16 -10.41 14.46
N LYS A 21 -5.80 -10.63 15.61
CA LYS A 21 -7.12 -11.27 15.69
C LYS A 21 -8.25 -10.29 15.40
N LYS A 22 -8.03 -9.00 15.67
CA LYS A 22 -9.03 -7.93 15.48
C LYS A 22 -8.89 -7.21 14.14
N HIS A 23 -7.68 -7.17 13.59
CA HIS A 23 -7.37 -6.39 12.41
C HIS A 23 -6.69 -7.27 11.37
N LEU A 24 -7.27 -7.31 10.16
CA LEU A 24 -6.60 -7.87 9.00
C LEU A 24 -5.54 -6.86 8.56
N ALA A 25 -4.29 -7.29 8.49
CA ALA A 25 -3.17 -6.42 8.15
C ALA A 25 -2.28 -7.11 7.11
N ARG A 26 -1.98 -6.39 6.02
CA ARG A 26 -0.97 -6.78 5.05
C ARG A 26 0.31 -6.04 5.40
N LEU A 27 1.30 -6.78 5.89
CA LEU A 27 2.59 -6.21 6.29
C LEU A 27 3.59 -6.40 5.14
N ASN A 28 4.02 -5.30 4.54
CA ASN A 28 5.07 -5.30 3.51
C ASN A 28 6.44 -5.15 4.17
N VAL A 29 6.83 -6.18 4.92
CA VAL A 29 8.02 -6.18 5.78
C VAL A 29 8.88 -7.42 5.55
N SER A 30 10.19 -7.26 5.76
CA SER A 30 11.18 -8.34 5.75
C SER A 30 11.76 -8.55 7.16
N GLU A 31 12.42 -9.68 7.38
CA GLU A 31 13.07 -9.98 8.66
C GLU A 31 14.23 -9.01 8.93
N GLY A 32 14.17 -8.32 10.09
CA GLY A 32 15.17 -7.36 10.56
C GLY A 32 16.05 -7.90 11.70
N GLY A 33 15.98 -9.20 11.96
CA GLY A 33 16.78 -9.90 12.96
C GLY A 33 16.21 -9.90 14.38
N LYS A 34 16.96 -10.51 15.31
CA LYS A 34 16.55 -10.74 16.70
C LYS A 34 17.38 -9.93 17.68
N VAL A 35 16.72 -9.20 18.57
CA VAL A 35 17.34 -8.37 19.60
C VAL A 35 16.79 -8.75 20.97
N LEU A 36 17.67 -8.77 21.98
CA LEU A 36 17.31 -8.97 23.37
C LEU A 36 17.54 -7.67 24.15
N LEU A 37 16.46 -7.03 24.58
CA LEU A 37 16.52 -5.78 25.34
C LEU A 37 16.45 -6.04 26.84
N LYS A 38 17.32 -5.38 27.59
CA LYS A 38 17.17 -5.25 29.04
C LYS A 38 16.10 -4.20 29.33
N ARG A 39 15.04 -4.63 30.00
CA ARG A 39 14.01 -3.78 30.59
C ARG A 39 14.25 -3.70 32.10
N GLY A 40 13.64 -2.73 32.78
CA GLY A 40 13.85 -2.50 34.22
C GLY A 40 13.68 -3.77 35.07
N GLU A 41 14.28 -3.78 36.26
CA GLU A 41 14.23 -4.90 37.22
C GLU A 41 14.72 -6.25 36.64
N GLY A 42 15.76 -6.25 35.80
CA GLY A 42 16.34 -7.49 35.26
C GLY A 42 15.46 -8.23 34.25
N LYS A 43 14.33 -7.63 33.83
CA LYS A 43 13.44 -8.21 32.82
C LYS A 43 14.09 -8.15 31.45
N LEU A 44 14.00 -9.22 30.69
CA LEU A 44 14.50 -9.29 29.32
C LEU A 44 13.32 -9.36 28.34
N GLU A 45 13.36 -8.55 27.30
CA GLU A 45 12.38 -8.54 26.22
C GLU A 45 13.05 -8.99 24.92
N ARG A 46 12.57 -10.10 24.34
CA ARG A 46 12.95 -10.49 22.99
C ARG A 46 12.13 -9.71 21.98
N GLN A 47 12.81 -9.22 20.96
CA GLN A 47 12.22 -8.57 19.80
C GLN A 47 12.72 -9.27 18.55
N PHE A 48 11.80 -9.82 17.76
CA PHE A 48 12.04 -10.18 16.38
C PHE A 48 11.62 -8.99 15.53
N ARG A 49 12.60 -8.24 15.03
CA ARG A 49 12.42 -6.98 14.33
C ARG A 49 12.08 -7.24 12.87
N MET A 50 11.32 -6.33 12.29
CA MET A 50 10.91 -6.37 10.90
C MET A 50 11.16 -5.01 10.26
N ASN A 51 11.70 -5.06 9.04
CA ASN A 51 12.10 -3.89 8.27
C ASN A 51 11.13 -3.67 7.11
N CYS A 52 10.94 -2.42 6.69
CA CYS A 52 10.18 -2.09 5.50
C CYS A 52 10.89 -2.69 4.27
N ILE A 53 10.17 -3.40 3.40
CA ILE A 53 10.78 -3.94 2.17
C ILE A 53 11.27 -2.82 1.23
N GLY A 54 10.61 -1.65 1.26
CA GLY A 54 10.92 -0.55 0.35
C GLY A 54 12.15 0.27 0.73
N CYS A 55 12.43 0.46 2.04
CA CYS A 55 13.48 1.35 2.51
C CYS A 55 14.35 0.77 3.64
N GLU A 56 14.16 -0.50 3.97
CA GLU A 56 14.91 -1.25 5.01
C GLU A 56 14.83 -0.69 6.44
N LEU A 57 14.01 0.33 6.67
CA LEU A 57 13.82 0.92 7.99
C LEU A 57 13.15 -0.06 8.95
N PHE A 58 13.61 -0.09 10.20
CA PHE A 58 12.98 -0.84 11.29
C PHE A 58 11.62 -0.21 11.63
N VAL A 59 10.54 -0.88 11.24
CA VAL A 59 9.17 -0.32 11.32
C VAL A 59 8.29 -1.02 12.36
N CYS A 60 8.55 -2.29 12.67
CA CYS A 60 7.79 -3.01 13.68
C CYS A 60 8.54 -4.24 14.18
N TYR A 61 8.06 -4.82 15.28
CA TYR A 61 8.61 -6.05 15.85
C TYR A 61 7.52 -6.91 16.47
N ARG A 62 7.88 -8.15 16.81
CA ARG A 62 7.04 -9.15 17.47
C ARG A 62 7.81 -9.84 18.61
N ALA A 63 7.09 -10.45 19.54
CA ALA A 63 7.69 -11.18 20.67
C ALA A 63 8.00 -12.64 20.32
N GLU A 64 7.23 -13.20 19.39
CA GLU A 64 7.35 -14.56 18.85
C GLU A 64 8.19 -14.59 17.56
N GLU A 65 8.79 -15.74 17.28
CA GLU A 65 9.71 -15.86 16.15
C GLU A 65 9.01 -15.82 14.80
N SER A 66 7.80 -16.38 14.65
CA SER A 66 7.09 -16.36 13.37
C SER A 66 5.95 -15.34 13.35
N LEU A 67 5.72 -14.73 12.19
CA LEU A 67 4.57 -13.84 11.99
C LEU A 67 3.24 -14.56 12.21
N GLU A 68 3.15 -15.84 11.86
CA GLU A 68 1.92 -16.64 11.98
C GLU A 68 1.50 -16.81 13.44
N THR A 69 2.45 -17.13 14.32
CA THR A 69 2.21 -17.39 15.74
C THR A 69 2.07 -16.12 16.58
N ALA A 70 2.65 -15.01 16.12
CA ALA A 70 2.53 -13.72 16.78
C ALA A 70 1.06 -13.25 16.82
N SER A 71 0.53 -13.06 18.03
CA SER A 71 -0.81 -12.48 18.23
C SER A 71 -0.79 -10.95 18.13
N PHE A 72 0.33 -10.35 18.50
CA PHE A 72 0.52 -8.90 18.49
C PHE A 72 1.73 -8.51 17.63
N VAL A 73 1.59 -7.43 16.90
CA VAL A 73 2.69 -6.74 16.21
C VAL A 73 2.81 -5.35 16.79
N TYR A 74 4.03 -4.95 17.13
CA TYR A 74 4.33 -3.68 17.76
C TYR A 74 4.96 -2.75 16.72
N ILE A 75 4.20 -1.75 16.29
CA ILE A 75 4.62 -0.81 15.26
C ILE A 75 5.40 0.32 15.93
N VAL A 76 6.64 0.52 15.50
CA VAL A 76 7.56 1.50 16.07
C VAL A 76 6.93 2.90 16.02
N ASP A 77 7.13 3.69 17.07
CA ASP A 77 6.59 5.04 17.13
C ASP A 77 7.13 5.88 15.98
N GLY A 78 6.25 6.54 15.22
CA GLY A 78 6.61 7.27 14.00
C GLY A 78 6.73 6.44 12.72
N ALA A 79 6.61 5.10 12.78
CA ALA A 79 6.64 4.25 11.58
C ALA A 79 5.35 4.28 10.75
N LEU A 80 4.26 4.85 11.29
CA LEU A 80 3.00 5.06 10.58
C LEU A 80 2.83 6.53 10.23
N SER A 81 2.50 6.81 8.98
CA SER A 81 2.06 8.13 8.53
C SER A 81 0.70 8.00 7.86
N ALA A 82 -0.20 8.96 8.11
CA ALA A 82 -1.49 9.06 7.44
C ALA A 82 -1.37 9.55 5.99
N VAL A 83 -0.24 10.17 5.66
CA VAL A 83 0.13 10.65 4.33
C VAL A 83 1.34 9.85 3.84
N ALA A 84 1.32 9.44 2.57
CA ALA A 84 2.56 9.03 1.88
C ALA A 84 3.55 10.16 2.12
N ALA A 85 4.74 9.82 2.62
CA ALA A 85 5.65 10.77 3.26
C ALA A 85 5.80 12.06 2.43
N GLU A 86 5.92 13.21 3.09
CA GLU A 86 6.39 14.48 2.49
C GLU A 86 7.88 14.39 2.06
N THR A 87 8.32 13.19 1.69
CA THR A 87 9.57 12.93 1.01
C THR A 87 9.40 13.32 -0.45
N ASN A 88 10.47 13.82 -1.05
CA ASN A 88 10.55 14.00 -2.50
C ASN A 88 10.03 12.72 -3.20
N PRO A 89 9.06 12.80 -4.13
CA PRO A 89 8.49 11.62 -4.80
C PRO A 89 9.54 10.68 -5.42
N GLN A 90 10.70 11.23 -5.77
CA GLN A 90 11.85 10.49 -6.31
C GLN A 90 12.51 9.57 -5.26
N ASP A 91 12.48 9.93 -3.98
CA ASP A 91 13.08 9.17 -2.87
C ASP A 91 12.09 8.17 -2.24
N ALA A 92 10.79 8.34 -2.46
CA ALA A 92 9.79 7.42 -1.95
C ALA A 92 9.88 6.06 -2.66
N PRO A 93 9.82 4.92 -1.97
CA PRO A 93 9.77 3.62 -2.63
C PRO A 93 8.46 3.47 -3.42
N VAL A 94 8.52 2.74 -4.55
CA VAL A 94 7.31 2.42 -5.32
C VAL A 94 6.37 1.59 -4.44
N PRO A 95 5.10 1.99 -4.27
CA PRO A 95 4.14 1.25 -3.48
C PRO A 95 3.91 -0.17 -4.03
N PRO A 96 3.72 -1.19 -3.18
CA PRO A 96 3.61 -2.59 -3.61
C PRO A 96 2.33 -2.90 -4.39
N CYS A 97 1.35 -2.00 -4.41
CA CYS A 97 0.22 -2.07 -5.32
C CYS A 97 0.62 -1.82 -6.79
N ILE A 98 1.83 -1.31 -7.05
CA ILE A 98 2.46 -1.14 -8.36
C ILE A 98 3.65 -2.12 -8.41
N SER A 99 3.44 -3.28 -8.99
CA SER A 99 4.41 -4.38 -8.98
C SER A 99 4.95 -4.65 -10.38
N GLN A 100 6.27 -4.74 -10.52
CA GLN A 100 6.90 -5.27 -11.73
C GLN A 100 6.57 -6.77 -11.86
N LEU A 101 6.15 -7.18 -13.05
CA LEU A 101 5.97 -8.58 -13.43
C LEU A 101 7.09 -9.03 -14.37
N ASP A 102 7.16 -10.33 -14.59
CA ASP A 102 8.03 -10.93 -15.61
C ASP A 102 7.70 -10.39 -17.00
N GLY A 103 8.70 -10.37 -17.88
CA GLY A 103 8.52 -9.89 -19.26
C GLY A 103 8.41 -8.37 -19.40
N GLY A 104 8.78 -7.60 -18.38
CA GLY A 104 8.81 -6.14 -18.44
C GLY A 104 7.45 -5.46 -18.21
N LEU A 105 6.42 -6.23 -17.87
CA LEU A 105 5.09 -5.72 -17.57
C LEU A 105 5.02 -5.12 -16.15
N VAL A 106 4.08 -4.21 -15.93
CA VAL A 106 3.77 -3.67 -14.60
C VAL A 106 2.30 -3.91 -14.30
N GLN A 107 1.99 -4.39 -13.10
CA GLN A 107 0.63 -4.54 -12.61
C GLN A 107 0.33 -3.48 -11.55
N VAL A 108 -0.82 -2.84 -11.68
CA VAL A 108 -1.35 -1.84 -10.74
C VAL A 108 -2.66 -2.34 -10.16
N ALA A 109 -2.75 -2.44 -8.83
CA ALA A 109 -4.00 -2.69 -8.13
C ALA A 109 -4.80 -1.39 -8.00
N ILE A 110 -6.00 -1.37 -8.56
CA ILE A 110 -6.87 -0.20 -8.63
C ILE A 110 -8.17 -0.48 -7.88
N GLU A 111 -8.55 0.44 -6.99
CA GLU A 111 -9.87 0.46 -6.36
C GLU A 111 -10.72 1.53 -7.03
N VAL A 112 -11.85 1.10 -7.62
CA VAL A 112 -12.71 1.95 -8.44
C VAL A 112 -13.96 2.38 -7.66
N GLU A 113 -14.24 3.68 -7.67
CA GLU A 113 -15.51 4.28 -7.24
C GLU A 113 -16.25 4.83 -8.46
N ASP A 114 -17.39 4.24 -8.81
CA ASP A 114 -18.18 4.63 -9.98
C ASP A 114 -19.18 5.75 -9.66
N ARG A 115 -19.81 6.31 -10.71
CA ARG A 115 -20.83 7.38 -10.60
C ARG A 115 -20.32 8.66 -9.91
N ALA A 116 -19.04 8.96 -10.07
CA ALA A 116 -18.46 10.21 -9.59
C ALA A 116 -18.81 11.38 -10.52
N GLN A 117 -18.57 12.61 -10.05
CA GLN A 117 -18.74 13.81 -10.89
C GLN A 117 -17.72 13.87 -12.04
N ARG A 118 -16.52 13.30 -11.83
CA ARG A 118 -15.45 13.23 -12.81
C ARG A 118 -14.54 12.05 -12.55
N SER A 119 -13.86 11.62 -13.60
CA SER A 119 -12.81 10.62 -13.50
C SER A 119 -11.52 11.24 -12.95
N ALA A 120 -10.97 10.70 -11.86
CA ALA A 120 -9.81 11.25 -11.16
C ALA A 120 -9.08 10.20 -10.33
N ILE A 121 -7.76 10.35 -10.18
CA ILE A 121 -6.99 9.61 -9.19
C ILE A 121 -7.08 10.37 -7.88
N THR A 122 -7.75 9.80 -6.89
CA THR A 122 -7.96 10.47 -5.61
C THR A 122 -6.88 10.13 -4.59
N ARG A 123 -6.24 8.97 -4.73
CA ARG A 123 -5.22 8.50 -3.77
C ARG A 123 -4.33 7.41 -4.36
N VAL A 124 -3.04 7.48 -4.07
CA VAL A 124 -2.08 6.38 -4.27
C VAL A 124 -1.55 5.96 -2.90
N ASN A 125 -1.67 4.69 -2.54
CA ASN A 125 -1.17 4.15 -1.27
C ASN A 125 -0.61 2.73 -1.46
N ALA A 126 -0.19 2.08 -0.38
CA ALA A 126 0.45 0.77 -0.45
C ALA A 126 -0.47 -0.38 -0.94
N ASP A 127 -1.79 -0.27 -0.72
CA ASP A 127 -2.74 -1.33 -1.05
C ASP A 127 -3.37 -1.15 -2.43
N ASP A 128 -3.70 0.09 -2.79
CA ASP A 128 -4.41 0.43 -4.03
C ASP A 128 -4.08 1.83 -4.57
N VAL A 129 -4.34 2.00 -5.87
CA VAL A 129 -4.58 3.29 -6.51
C VAL A 129 -6.08 3.50 -6.57
N ARG A 130 -6.59 4.48 -5.82
CA ARG A 130 -8.03 4.79 -5.82
C ARG A 130 -8.36 5.73 -6.97
N VAL A 131 -9.32 5.31 -7.77
CA VAL A 131 -9.78 6.04 -8.95
C VAL A 131 -11.28 6.20 -8.88
N THR A 132 -11.75 7.44 -8.99
CA THR A 132 -13.16 7.71 -9.24
C THR A 132 -13.42 7.70 -10.74
N ILE A 133 -14.55 7.16 -11.17
CA ILE A 133 -14.98 7.11 -12.57
C ILE A 133 -16.40 7.67 -12.69
N ALA A 134 -16.64 8.49 -13.71
CA ALA A 134 -17.97 9.08 -13.93
C ALA A 134 -18.99 8.04 -14.41
N ALA A 135 -18.60 7.17 -15.35
CA ALA A 135 -19.44 6.09 -15.83
C ALA A 135 -19.91 5.15 -14.71
N PRO A 136 -21.14 4.63 -14.81
CA PRO A 136 -21.63 3.60 -13.90
C PRO A 136 -20.96 2.24 -14.16
N ALA A 137 -20.89 1.37 -13.15
CA ALA A 137 -20.42 -0.01 -13.32
C ALA A 137 -21.37 -0.92 -14.16
N ALA A 138 -22.41 -0.35 -14.77
CA ALA A 138 -23.34 -1.08 -15.62
C ALA A 138 -22.67 -1.44 -16.96
N ARG A 139 -22.91 -2.66 -17.45
CA ARG A 139 -22.55 -3.12 -18.80
C ARG A 139 -21.09 -2.89 -19.23
N GLY A 140 -20.16 -2.77 -18.27
CA GLY A 140 -18.74 -2.57 -18.53
C GLY A 140 -18.32 -1.12 -18.83
N GLU A 141 -19.24 -0.14 -18.74
CA GLU A 141 -18.96 1.27 -19.05
C GLU A 141 -17.83 1.84 -18.17
N ALA A 142 -17.87 1.60 -16.86
CA ALA A 142 -16.80 2.00 -15.95
C ALA A 142 -15.43 1.39 -16.29
N ASN A 143 -15.37 0.18 -16.85
CA ASN A 143 -14.09 -0.44 -17.23
C ASN A 143 -13.48 0.26 -18.45
N ASN A 144 -14.32 0.59 -19.44
CA ASN A 144 -13.89 1.28 -20.65
C ASN A 144 -13.41 2.69 -20.33
N GLU A 145 -14.19 3.45 -19.54
CA GLU A 145 -13.77 4.78 -19.12
C GLU A 145 -12.50 4.74 -18.25
N LEU A 146 -12.36 3.74 -17.38
CA LEU A 146 -11.12 3.55 -16.62
C LEU A 146 -9.91 3.34 -17.53
N LEU A 147 -10.00 2.46 -18.53
CA LEU A 147 -8.90 2.23 -19.47
C LEU A 147 -8.54 3.49 -20.26
N GLU A 148 -9.53 4.23 -20.75
CA GLU A 148 -9.30 5.49 -21.46
C GLU A 148 -8.67 6.55 -20.55
N PHE A 149 -9.18 6.68 -19.32
CA PHE A 149 -8.65 7.62 -18.33
C PHE A 149 -7.21 7.28 -17.96
N MET A 150 -6.91 6.02 -17.66
CA MET A 150 -5.56 5.57 -17.34
C MET A 150 -4.61 5.70 -18.54
N GLY A 151 -5.09 5.50 -19.76
CA GLY A 151 -4.31 5.73 -20.98
C GLY A 151 -3.87 7.18 -21.11
N ARG A 152 -4.77 8.14 -20.81
CA ARG A 152 -4.43 9.57 -20.77
C ARG A 152 -3.42 9.91 -19.67
N VAL A 153 -3.61 9.37 -18.46
CA VAL A 153 -2.71 9.61 -17.33
C VAL A 153 -1.31 9.05 -17.60
N LEU A 154 -1.23 7.80 -18.08
CA LEU A 154 0.04 7.12 -18.28
C LEU A 154 0.73 7.51 -19.59
N GLY A 155 -0.02 8.06 -20.55
CA GLY A 155 0.46 8.34 -21.91
C GLY A 155 0.57 7.05 -22.74
N LEU A 156 -0.30 6.08 -22.48
CA LEU A 156 -0.31 4.76 -23.12
C LEU A 156 -1.53 4.59 -24.04
N ARG A 157 -1.35 3.78 -25.08
CA ARG A 157 -2.45 3.33 -25.95
C ARG A 157 -3.25 2.24 -25.24
N LEU A 158 -4.52 2.10 -25.59
CA LEU A 158 -5.37 1.01 -25.08
C LEU A 158 -4.77 -0.38 -25.32
N SER A 159 -4.03 -0.58 -26.42
CA SER A 159 -3.37 -1.85 -26.73
C SER A 159 -2.23 -2.21 -25.77
N GLN A 160 -1.66 -1.22 -25.07
CA GLN A 160 -0.56 -1.39 -24.11
C GLN A 160 -1.08 -1.60 -22.69
N MET A 161 -2.40 -1.78 -22.52
CA MET A 161 -3.05 -1.89 -21.24
C MET A 161 -4.11 -2.98 -21.25
N THR A 162 -4.11 -3.81 -20.22
CA THR A 162 -5.13 -4.84 -20.02
C THR A 162 -5.74 -4.70 -18.64
N LEU A 163 -7.07 -4.65 -18.57
CA LEU A 163 -7.80 -4.63 -17.31
C LEU A 163 -8.27 -6.03 -16.93
N GLN A 164 -7.81 -6.52 -15.79
CA GLN A 164 -8.23 -7.79 -15.21
C GLN A 164 -9.11 -7.57 -13.98
N ARG A 165 -9.91 -8.59 -13.64
CA ARG A 165 -10.73 -8.58 -12.42
C ARG A 165 -9.83 -8.75 -11.19
N GLY A 166 -10.02 -7.90 -10.17
CA GLY A 166 -9.39 -8.05 -8.87
C GLY A 166 -10.21 -8.90 -7.89
N TRP A 167 -10.00 -8.70 -6.59
CA TRP A 167 -10.61 -9.53 -5.52
C TRP A 167 -12.12 -9.32 -5.34
N ASN A 168 -12.66 -8.19 -5.78
CA ASN A 168 -14.10 -7.88 -5.73
C ASN A 168 -14.53 -7.10 -6.99
N SER A 169 -15.77 -6.58 -7.03
CA SER A 169 -16.29 -5.85 -8.20
C SER A 169 -15.61 -4.49 -8.44
N LYS A 170 -15.17 -3.82 -7.38
CA LYS A 170 -14.52 -2.50 -7.38
C LYS A 170 -13.01 -2.59 -7.58
N SER A 171 -12.42 -3.72 -7.26
CA SER A 171 -11.00 -3.97 -7.44
C SER A 171 -10.68 -4.45 -8.85
N LYS A 172 -9.72 -3.80 -9.50
CA LYS A 172 -9.17 -4.14 -10.82
C LYS A 172 -7.66 -4.30 -10.74
N LEU A 173 -7.11 -5.13 -11.62
CA LEU A 173 -5.67 -5.21 -11.86
C LEU A 173 -5.40 -4.69 -13.26
N LEU A 174 -4.74 -3.54 -13.35
CA LEU A 174 -4.32 -2.95 -14.61
C LEU A 174 -2.90 -3.42 -14.93
N VAL A 175 -2.75 -4.20 -16.00
CA VAL A 175 -1.44 -4.58 -16.53
C VAL A 175 -1.06 -3.59 -17.61
N VAL A 176 0.16 -3.05 -17.54
CA VAL A 176 0.68 -2.06 -18.50
C VAL A 176 2.02 -2.50 -19.07
N GLU A 177 2.23 -2.13 -20.33
CA GLU A 177 3.46 -2.35 -21.09
C GLU A 177 4.29 -1.06 -21.20
N ASP A 178 5.58 -1.21 -21.56
CA ASP A 178 6.51 -0.12 -21.92
C ASP A 178 6.82 0.93 -20.84
N LEU A 179 6.34 0.75 -19.60
CA LEU A 179 6.68 1.57 -18.45
C LEU A 179 7.23 0.71 -17.31
N SER A 180 8.26 1.21 -16.64
CA SER A 180 8.72 0.64 -15.37
C SER A 180 7.76 1.00 -14.22
N ALA A 181 7.78 0.20 -13.15
CA ALA A 181 6.96 0.46 -11.96
C ALA A 181 7.18 1.87 -11.37
N ARG A 182 8.42 2.38 -11.46
CA ARG A 182 8.77 3.75 -11.04
C ARG A 182 8.09 4.82 -11.91
N GLN A 183 8.17 4.70 -13.23
CA GLN A 183 7.55 5.65 -14.15
C GLN A 183 6.02 5.66 -14.03
N VAL A 184 5.41 4.49 -13.82
CA VAL A 184 3.98 4.39 -13.52
C VAL A 184 3.67 5.16 -12.24
N TYR A 185 4.43 4.92 -11.16
CA TYR A 185 4.20 5.59 -9.88
C TYR A 185 4.30 7.12 -9.99
N GLU A 186 5.34 7.64 -10.65
CA GLU A 186 5.54 9.08 -10.85
C GLU A 186 4.36 9.73 -11.59
N LYS A 187 3.94 9.14 -12.71
CA LYS A 187 2.79 9.63 -13.49
C LYS A 187 1.48 9.60 -12.70
N LEU A 188 1.28 8.58 -11.87
CA LEU A 188 0.09 8.50 -11.01
C LEU A 188 0.12 9.58 -9.94
N LEU A 189 1.28 9.86 -9.32
CA LEU A 189 1.44 10.90 -8.31
C LEU A 189 1.18 12.30 -8.89
N GLU A 190 1.71 12.59 -10.09
CA GLU A 190 1.48 13.86 -10.79
C GLU A 190 0.00 14.11 -11.10
N ALA A 191 -0.77 13.03 -11.32
CA ALA A 191 -2.18 13.08 -11.64
C ALA A 191 -3.12 12.99 -10.43
N VAL A 192 -2.60 12.90 -9.20
CA VAL A 192 -3.45 12.86 -7.99
C VAL A 192 -4.17 14.20 -7.83
N VAL A 193 -5.49 14.13 -7.79
CA VAL A 193 -6.37 15.26 -7.46
C VAL A 193 -7.26 14.83 -6.30
N PRO A 194 -7.07 15.39 -5.09
CA PRO A 194 -7.88 15.06 -3.92
C PRO A 194 -9.38 15.28 -4.12
#